data_AF-A0A5E8AZX8-F1
#
_entry.id   AF-A0A5E8AZX8-F1
#
_cell.length_a   1.000
_cell.length_b   1.000
_cell.length_c   1.000
_cell.angle_alpha   90.00
_cell.angle_beta   90.00
_cell.angle_gamma   90.00
#
_symmetry.space_group_name_H-M   'P 1'
#
loop_
_entity.id
_entity.type
_entity.pdbx_description
1 polymer ?
#
loop_
_entity_poly.entity_id
_entity_poly.type
_entity_poly.pdbx_seq_one_letter_code
_entity_poly.pdbx_strand_id
1 'polypeptide(L)'
;MARPKHLMTEGDRSPSAHRETFDDDFKDMIMDAPNIDTLGVALVEKGFAANLACLDINNSLSVPHGFDLPAPWNLPSRMFRFPVEVCRPEGDQPRTLGLRHPLLADHPYVRHVEALLGFEIARNGAPNRHGYSTAPTARWWHAVDLVMAGKWRKLLETREFTEPDCIMHAVAFGCRYSHHEDKKASGYISIANARKVMDALGSNEPGERSATIRAFSAPSLCRQEKGAEHWPINTGRLSAEAEAWGMIIGIEDGWFRHDRAGFLQWSELGRERYAAGDSASYVQASGQAAFAF
;
A
#
# COMPACT_ATOMS: atom_id res chain seq x y z
N MET A 1 -45.39 16.35 68.65
CA MET A 1 -46.32 17.45 68.99
C MET A 1 -45.91 18.65 68.16
N ALA A 2 -46.55 18.89 67.01
CA ALA A 2 -47.77 19.68 66.82
C ALA A 2 -47.51 21.21 66.81
N ARG A 3 -47.56 21.77 65.58
CA ARG A 3 -47.63 23.18 65.11
C ARG A 3 -48.80 23.96 65.76
N PRO A 4 -48.91 25.33 65.71
CA PRO A 4 -49.12 26.15 64.48
C PRO A 4 -48.57 27.62 64.47
N LYS A 5 -48.13 28.12 63.30
CA LYS A 5 -48.76 29.02 62.29
C LYS A 5 -49.02 30.49 62.72
N HIS A 6 -48.43 31.43 61.97
CA HIS A 6 -49.10 32.67 61.55
C HIS A 6 -48.62 33.10 60.14
N LEU A 7 -49.58 33.46 59.29
CA LEU A 7 -49.45 34.01 57.93
C LEU A 7 -49.09 35.51 57.93
N MET A 8 -48.42 35.99 56.87
CA MET A 8 -48.62 37.27 56.14
C MET A 8 -47.83 37.19 54.80
N THR A 9 -48.50 37.02 53.64
CA THR A 9 -48.94 37.98 52.59
C THR A 9 -47.90 38.37 51.52
N GLU A 10 -48.33 38.23 50.26
CA GLU A 10 -47.64 38.47 48.99
C GLU A 10 -47.48 39.96 48.66
N GLY A 11 -46.41 40.31 47.93
CA GLY A 11 -46.23 41.58 47.24
C GLY A 11 -44.82 41.73 46.64
N ASP A 12 -44.77 41.99 45.33
CA ASP A 12 -43.63 42.42 44.48
C ASP A 12 -42.55 41.42 44.03
N ARG A 13 -42.64 41.01 42.76
CA ARG A 13 -41.48 40.72 41.90
C ARG A 13 -41.68 41.30 40.49
N SER A 14 -40.82 42.25 40.13
CA SER A 14 -40.68 42.81 38.78
C SER A 14 -40.12 41.79 37.77
N PRO A 15 -40.50 41.85 36.47
CA PRO A 15 -40.02 40.93 35.44
C PRO A 15 -38.94 41.60 34.58
N SER A 16 -37.65 41.40 34.88
CA SER A 16 -36.58 41.86 33.96
C SER A 16 -35.31 41.01 33.91
N ALA A 17 -35.24 39.85 34.59
CA ALA A 17 -34.00 39.06 34.65
C ALA A 17 -34.02 37.76 33.81
N HIS A 18 -35.11 37.45 33.10
CA HIS A 18 -35.29 36.14 32.45
C HIS A 18 -35.14 36.13 30.93
N ARG A 19 -34.75 37.25 30.30
CA ARG A 19 -34.69 37.36 28.84
C ARG A 19 -33.28 37.37 28.25
N GLU A 20 -32.24 37.60 29.06
CA GLU A 20 -30.86 37.68 28.56
C GLU A 20 -30.09 36.36 28.63
N THR A 21 -30.46 35.40 29.50
CA THR A 21 -29.77 34.11 29.58
C THR A 21 -30.22 33.09 28.52
N PHE A 22 -31.44 33.22 28.00
CA PHE A 22 -31.97 32.24 27.04
C PHE A 22 -31.39 32.42 25.63
N ASP A 23 -31.03 33.65 25.23
CA ASP A 23 -30.49 33.94 23.90
C ASP A 23 -28.97 33.68 23.81
N ASP A 24 -28.23 33.83 24.90
CA ASP A 24 -26.79 33.50 24.96
C ASP A 24 -26.56 31.99 25.10
N ASP A 25 -27.37 31.29 25.91
CA ASP A 25 -27.32 29.82 25.98
C ASP A 25 -27.72 29.17 24.64
N PHE A 26 -28.64 29.77 23.86
CA PHE A 26 -29.00 29.25 22.53
C PHE A 26 -27.93 29.55 21.48
N LYS A 27 -27.17 30.65 21.61
CA LYS A 27 -26.01 30.92 20.74
C LYS A 27 -24.86 29.96 21.03
N ASP A 28 -24.56 29.70 22.30
CA ASP A 28 -23.52 28.74 22.68
C ASP A 28 -23.94 27.30 22.35
N MET A 29 -25.23 26.96 22.42
CA MET A 29 -25.75 25.65 22.01
C MET A 29 -25.83 25.47 20.48
N ILE A 30 -25.82 26.56 19.70
CA ILE A 30 -25.70 26.52 18.22
C ILE A 30 -24.22 26.48 17.78
N MET A 31 -23.28 26.93 18.61
CA MET A 31 -21.84 26.84 18.30
C MET A 31 -21.24 25.44 18.52
N ASP A 32 -21.98 24.52 19.15
CA ASP A 32 -21.58 23.13 19.38
C ASP A 32 -22.42 22.13 18.54
N ALA A 33 -23.00 22.57 17.42
CA ALA A 33 -23.52 21.62 16.43
C ALA A 33 -22.35 20.74 15.97
N PRO A 34 -22.39 19.40 16.14
CA PRO A 34 -21.35 18.55 15.61
C PRO A 34 -21.24 18.87 14.12
N ASN A 35 -20.03 19.22 13.66
CA ASN A 35 -19.77 19.54 12.26
C ASN A 35 -20.35 18.40 11.41
N ILE A 36 -21.54 18.61 10.86
CA ILE A 36 -22.30 17.54 10.23
C ILE A 36 -21.48 17.15 9.01
N ASP A 37 -21.09 15.88 8.94
CA ASP A 37 -20.30 15.33 7.83
C ASP A 37 -21.16 15.26 6.55
N THR A 38 -21.46 16.43 6.00
CA THR A 38 -22.35 16.64 4.85
C THR A 38 -21.85 15.90 3.63
N LEU A 39 -20.53 15.91 3.41
CA LEU A 39 -19.90 15.15 2.34
C LEU A 39 -20.02 13.64 2.58
N GLY A 40 -19.79 13.15 3.79
CA GLY A 40 -19.99 11.74 4.13
C GLY A 40 -21.43 11.28 3.89
N VAL A 41 -22.41 12.08 4.32
CA VAL A 41 -23.83 11.82 4.07
C VAL A 41 -24.11 11.76 2.56
N ALA A 42 -23.65 12.76 1.80
CA ALA A 42 -23.84 12.79 0.36
C ALA A 42 -23.21 11.58 -0.37
N LEU A 43 -22.06 11.09 0.10
CA LEU A 43 -21.40 9.91 -0.44
C LEU A 43 -22.23 8.64 -0.21
N VAL A 44 -22.84 8.50 0.96
CA VAL A 44 -23.72 7.37 1.28
C VAL A 44 -25.04 7.45 0.49
N GLU A 45 -25.68 8.62 0.45
CA GLU A 45 -26.93 8.83 -0.27
C GLU A 45 -26.81 8.56 -1.78
N LYS A 46 -25.66 8.89 -2.38
CA LYS A 46 -25.37 8.62 -3.80
C LYS A 46 -24.86 7.20 -4.06
N GLY A 47 -24.77 6.36 -3.03
CA GLY A 47 -24.40 4.95 -3.16
C GLY A 47 -22.91 4.69 -3.35
N PHE A 48 -22.03 5.66 -3.05
CA PHE A 48 -20.57 5.45 -3.11
C PHE A 48 -20.02 4.68 -1.92
N ALA A 49 -20.77 4.62 -0.81
CA ALA A 49 -20.48 3.79 0.34
C ALA A 49 -21.78 3.26 0.96
N ALA A 50 -21.72 2.08 1.59
CA ALA A 50 -22.89 1.47 2.23
C ALA A 50 -23.37 2.25 3.47
N ASN A 51 -22.44 2.85 4.21
CA ASN A 51 -22.67 3.69 5.37
C ASN A 51 -21.37 4.41 5.76
N LEU A 52 -21.45 5.37 6.69
CA LEU A 52 -20.29 6.14 7.16
C LEU A 52 -19.21 5.26 7.81
N ALA A 53 -19.58 4.24 8.58
CA ALA A 53 -18.61 3.36 9.24
C ALA A 53 -17.75 2.59 8.22
N CYS A 54 -18.36 2.05 7.16
CA CYS A 54 -17.62 1.41 6.07
C CYS A 54 -16.73 2.41 5.32
N LEU A 55 -17.21 3.64 5.10
CA LEU A 55 -16.43 4.68 4.44
C LEU A 55 -15.16 5.03 5.25
N ASP A 56 -15.29 5.14 6.58
CA ASP A 56 -14.18 5.48 7.48
C ASP A 56 -13.17 4.35 7.67
N ILE A 57 -13.62 3.10 7.59
CA ILE A 57 -12.72 1.94 7.61
C ILE A 57 -11.94 1.85 6.28
N ASN A 58 -12.63 2.02 5.15
CA ASN A 58 -12.03 1.82 3.83
C ASN A 58 -11.11 2.98 3.40
N ASN A 59 -11.38 4.21 3.87
CA ASN A 59 -10.66 5.43 3.49
C ASN A 59 -10.50 5.59 1.96
N SER A 60 -11.47 5.09 1.20
CA SER A 60 -11.48 5.14 -0.26
C SER A 60 -12.86 4.88 -0.85
N LEU A 61 -13.06 5.36 -2.08
CA LEU A 61 -14.18 4.96 -2.92
C LEU A 61 -13.72 3.87 -3.88
N SER A 62 -14.45 2.77 -3.90
CA SER A 62 -14.18 1.60 -4.73
C SER A 62 -14.97 1.66 -6.03
N VAL A 63 -14.34 1.35 -7.15
CA VAL A 63 -15.04 1.10 -8.40
C VAL A 63 -16.00 -0.08 -8.21
N PRO A 64 -17.32 0.07 -8.47
CA PRO A 64 -18.29 -1.00 -8.32
C PRO A 64 -17.97 -2.22 -9.20
N HIS A 65 -18.34 -3.40 -8.73
CA HIS A 65 -18.26 -4.61 -9.55
C HIS A 65 -19.13 -4.45 -10.80
N GLY A 66 -18.59 -4.76 -11.97
CA GLY A 66 -19.28 -4.62 -13.26
C GLY A 66 -19.33 -3.20 -13.83
N PHE A 67 -18.71 -2.21 -13.17
CA PHE A 67 -18.50 -0.89 -13.79
C PHE A 67 -17.59 -1.04 -15.01
N ASP A 68 -18.07 -0.62 -16.19
CA ASP A 68 -17.31 -0.78 -17.43
C ASP A 68 -16.08 0.13 -17.42
N LEU A 69 -14.92 -0.48 -17.55
CA LEU A 69 -13.63 0.20 -17.58
C LEU A 69 -12.94 -0.14 -18.91
N PRO A 70 -12.69 0.85 -19.78
CA PRO A 70 -11.86 0.63 -20.94
C PRO A 70 -10.40 0.45 -20.50
N ALA A 71 -9.55 -0.05 -21.40
CA ALA A 71 -8.11 0.01 -21.19
C ALA A 71 -7.64 1.47 -21.07
N PRO A 72 -6.65 1.78 -20.21
CA PRO A 72 -5.91 0.85 -19.34
C PRO A 72 -6.58 0.58 -17.97
N TRP A 73 -7.72 1.19 -17.68
CA TRP A 73 -8.36 1.16 -16.35
C TRP A 73 -8.83 -0.23 -15.91
N ASN A 74 -9.08 -1.14 -16.86
CA ASN A 74 -9.43 -2.54 -16.57
C ASN A 74 -8.28 -3.42 -16.04
N LEU A 75 -7.08 -2.87 -15.88
CA LEU A 75 -5.96 -3.58 -15.29
C LEU A 75 -6.22 -3.93 -13.81
N PRO A 76 -5.63 -5.03 -13.28
CA PRO A 76 -5.86 -5.48 -11.91
C PRO A 76 -5.11 -4.64 -10.86
N SER A 77 -4.90 -3.35 -11.10
CA SER A 77 -4.24 -2.44 -10.17
C SER A 77 -5.20 -1.97 -9.10
N ARG A 78 -4.86 -2.13 -7.82
CA ARG A 78 -5.65 -1.55 -6.72
C ARG A 78 -5.78 -0.03 -6.82
N MET A 79 -4.78 0.66 -7.36
CA MET A 79 -4.91 2.10 -7.59
C MET A 79 -6.01 2.44 -8.61
N PHE A 80 -6.24 1.60 -9.63
CA PHE A 80 -7.36 1.79 -10.56
C PHE A 80 -8.69 1.32 -9.97
N ARG A 81 -8.69 0.27 -9.14
CA ARG A 81 -9.91 -0.20 -8.46
C ARG A 81 -10.39 0.72 -7.34
N PHE A 82 -9.49 1.52 -6.78
CA PHE A 82 -9.79 2.44 -5.69
C PHE A 82 -9.12 3.80 -5.98
N PRO A 83 -9.58 4.56 -6.98
CA PRO A 83 -8.84 5.73 -7.48
C PRO A 83 -8.94 6.97 -6.57
N VAL A 84 -9.96 7.02 -5.71
CA VAL A 84 -10.23 8.12 -4.79
C VAL A 84 -9.92 7.68 -3.36
N GLU A 85 -9.05 8.41 -2.69
CA GLU A 85 -8.89 8.33 -1.24
C GLU A 85 -9.86 9.27 -0.52
N VAL A 86 -10.27 8.86 0.68
CA VAL A 86 -11.22 9.58 1.53
C VAL A 86 -10.55 9.80 2.88
N CYS A 87 -10.38 11.06 3.28
CA CYS A 87 -9.99 11.38 4.63
C CYS A 87 -11.24 11.64 5.46
N ARG A 88 -11.45 10.83 6.50
CA ARG A 88 -12.53 11.03 7.48
C ARG A 88 -12.42 12.39 8.17
N PRO A 89 -13.53 12.96 8.65
CA PRO A 89 -13.48 14.18 9.45
C PRO A 89 -12.73 13.93 10.77
N GLU A 90 -11.99 14.94 11.24
CA GLU A 90 -11.24 14.86 12.50
C GLU A 90 -11.19 16.22 13.20
N GLY A 91 -11.88 16.32 14.35
CA GLY A 91 -12.10 17.61 15.02
C GLY A 91 -12.85 18.56 14.10
N ASP A 92 -12.31 19.76 13.90
CA ASP A 92 -12.89 20.79 13.03
C ASP A 92 -12.60 20.56 11.55
N GLN A 93 -11.75 19.59 11.19
CA GLN A 93 -11.45 19.30 9.79
C GLN A 93 -12.57 18.47 9.14
N PRO A 94 -13.22 18.98 8.08
CA PRO A 94 -14.26 18.23 7.38
C PRO A 94 -13.67 17.04 6.62
N ARG A 95 -14.54 16.12 6.20
CA ARG A 95 -14.18 15.05 5.27
C ARG A 95 -13.61 15.66 3.98
N THR A 96 -12.59 15.03 3.41
CA THR A 96 -12.01 15.43 2.12
C THR A 96 -11.85 14.25 1.18
N LEU A 97 -11.89 14.53 -0.13
CA LEU A 97 -11.67 13.56 -1.21
C LEU A 97 -10.44 13.97 -2.01
N GLY A 98 -9.63 12.98 -2.37
CA GLY A 98 -8.44 13.18 -3.18
C GLY A 98 -8.18 12.03 -4.12
N LEU A 99 -7.53 12.31 -5.24
CA LEU A 99 -7.03 11.27 -6.13
C LEU A 99 -5.74 10.69 -5.58
N ARG A 100 -5.59 9.37 -5.69
CA ARG A 100 -4.33 8.69 -5.32
C ARG A 100 -3.19 8.94 -6.31
N HIS A 101 -3.51 9.45 -7.49
CA HIS A 101 -2.56 9.92 -8.48
C HIS A 101 -3.23 10.97 -9.38
N PRO A 102 -2.56 12.07 -9.76
CA PRO A 102 -3.18 13.12 -10.57
C PRO A 102 -3.76 12.63 -11.91
N LEU A 103 -3.08 11.69 -12.56
CA LEU A 103 -3.54 11.11 -13.84
C LEU A 103 -4.86 10.31 -13.72
N LEU A 104 -5.34 10.03 -12.50
CA LEU A 104 -6.65 9.41 -12.31
C LEU A 104 -7.81 10.37 -12.58
N ALA A 105 -7.55 11.65 -12.88
CA ALA A 105 -8.58 12.58 -13.34
C ALA A 105 -9.32 12.06 -14.59
N ASP A 106 -8.63 11.30 -15.45
CA ASP A 106 -9.22 10.69 -16.64
C ASP A 106 -9.89 9.33 -16.38
N HIS A 107 -9.87 8.85 -15.14
CA HIS A 107 -10.49 7.58 -14.77
C HIS A 107 -12.02 7.68 -14.87
N PRO A 108 -12.71 6.78 -15.61
CA PRO A 108 -14.16 6.88 -15.83
C PRO A 108 -14.99 6.93 -14.55
N TYR A 109 -14.62 6.12 -13.55
CA TYR A 109 -15.26 6.16 -12.23
C TYR A 109 -15.03 7.48 -11.49
N VAL A 110 -13.86 8.11 -11.61
CA VAL A 110 -13.59 9.42 -10.98
C VAL A 110 -14.51 10.48 -11.59
N ARG A 111 -14.60 10.53 -12.93
CA ARG A 111 -15.51 11.45 -13.64
C ARG A 111 -16.97 11.21 -13.26
N HIS A 112 -17.36 9.96 -13.07
CA HIS A 112 -18.70 9.60 -12.60
C HIS A 112 -18.97 10.14 -11.18
N VAL A 113 -18.01 9.99 -10.26
CA VAL A 113 -18.12 10.55 -8.90
C VAL A 113 -18.24 12.07 -8.93
N GLU A 114 -17.39 12.75 -9.69
CA GLU A 114 -17.41 14.21 -9.83
C GLU A 114 -18.73 14.72 -10.41
N ALA A 115 -19.25 14.06 -11.45
CA ALA A 115 -20.53 14.41 -12.05
C ALA A 115 -21.70 14.29 -11.06
N LEU A 116 -21.69 13.27 -10.20
CA LEU A 116 -22.74 13.07 -9.21
C LEU A 116 -22.59 13.98 -7.98
N LEU A 117 -21.37 14.35 -7.59
CA LEU A 117 -21.11 15.26 -6.46
C LEU A 117 -21.18 16.74 -6.85
N GLY A 118 -20.99 17.08 -8.13
CA GLY A 118 -21.05 18.45 -8.63
C GLY A 118 -19.79 19.27 -8.38
N PHE A 119 -18.66 18.64 -8.06
CA PHE A 119 -17.37 19.31 -7.89
C PHE A 119 -16.21 18.40 -8.29
N GLU A 120 -15.05 19.01 -8.53
CA GLU A 120 -13.81 18.30 -8.85
C GLU A 120 -13.09 17.78 -7.60
N ILE A 121 -12.69 16.51 -7.62
CA ILE A 121 -11.91 15.88 -6.56
C ILE A 121 -10.47 16.42 -6.60
N ALA A 122 -9.89 16.70 -5.43
CA ALA A 122 -8.53 17.20 -5.32
C ALA A 122 -7.53 16.26 -6.03
N ARG A 123 -6.74 16.80 -6.96
CA ARG A 123 -5.88 15.98 -7.83
C ARG A 123 -4.65 15.41 -7.13
N ASN A 124 -4.23 16.04 -6.02
CA ASN A 124 -2.99 15.74 -5.30
C ASN A 124 -3.24 15.06 -3.94
N GLY A 125 -4.28 14.24 -3.86
CA GLY A 125 -4.65 13.52 -2.63
C GLY A 125 -5.46 14.36 -1.63
N ALA A 126 -5.82 13.69 -0.55
CA ALA A 126 -6.55 14.20 0.61
C ALA A 126 -5.83 13.74 1.88
N PRO A 127 -4.69 14.37 2.23
CA PRO A 127 -3.94 13.98 3.40
C PRO A 127 -4.75 14.24 4.68
N ASN A 128 -4.58 13.37 5.67
CA ASN A 128 -5.13 13.62 7.01
C ASN A 128 -4.41 14.77 7.72
N ARG A 129 -4.85 15.11 8.94
CA ARG A 129 -4.26 16.19 9.76
C ARG A 129 -2.75 16.03 10.03
N HIS A 130 -2.20 14.83 9.87
CA HIS A 130 -0.79 14.52 10.05
C HIS A 130 0.00 14.51 8.72
N GLY A 131 -0.63 14.90 7.61
CA GLY A 131 -0.02 14.90 6.28
C GLY A 131 0.01 13.52 5.61
N TYR A 132 -0.60 12.49 6.21
CA TYR A 132 -0.59 11.14 5.65
C TYR A 132 -1.63 11.00 4.53
N SER A 133 -1.18 10.56 3.36
CA SER A 133 -1.99 10.18 2.20
C SER A 133 -1.66 8.75 1.78
N THR A 134 -2.62 8.06 1.19
CA THR A 134 -2.46 6.72 0.61
C THR A 134 -1.90 6.76 -0.82
N ALA A 135 -1.73 7.94 -1.42
CA ALA A 135 -1.21 8.11 -2.78
C ALA A 135 0.15 7.42 -3.01
N PRO A 136 1.19 7.55 -2.14
CA PRO A 136 2.45 6.84 -2.33
C PRO A 136 2.28 5.32 -2.29
N THR A 137 1.48 4.82 -1.35
CA THR A 137 1.18 3.38 -1.25
C THR A 137 0.45 2.87 -2.49
N ALA A 138 -0.40 3.69 -3.12
CA ALA A 138 -1.10 3.33 -4.35
C ALA A 138 -0.16 3.16 -5.54
N ARG A 139 0.90 3.98 -5.64
CA ARG A 139 1.97 3.84 -6.65
C ARG A 139 2.69 2.49 -6.51
N TRP A 140 2.99 2.10 -5.27
CA TRP A 140 3.52 0.77 -4.96
C TRP A 140 2.54 -0.34 -5.38
N TRP A 141 1.26 -0.23 -5.00
CA TRP A 141 0.25 -1.21 -5.37
C TRP A 141 0.12 -1.38 -6.88
N HIS A 142 0.18 -0.28 -7.65
CA HIS A 142 0.15 -0.36 -9.10
C HIS A 142 1.28 -1.22 -9.67
N ALA A 143 2.51 -1.02 -9.19
CA ALA A 143 3.65 -1.81 -9.63
C ALA A 143 3.55 -3.28 -9.22
N VAL A 144 3.33 -3.56 -7.93
CA VAL A 144 3.33 -4.94 -7.42
C VAL A 144 2.15 -5.76 -7.96
N ASP A 145 0.96 -5.16 -8.11
CA ASP A 145 -0.22 -5.88 -8.59
C ASP A 145 -0.04 -6.32 -10.05
N LEU A 146 0.58 -5.49 -10.89
CA LEU A 146 0.84 -5.83 -12.29
C LEU A 146 1.95 -6.86 -12.44
N VAL A 147 2.98 -6.84 -11.59
CA VAL A 147 3.97 -7.91 -11.53
C VAL A 147 3.34 -9.22 -11.09
N MET A 148 2.58 -9.23 -9.99
CA MET A 148 1.88 -10.42 -9.47
C MET A 148 0.89 -11.01 -10.47
N ALA A 149 0.25 -10.17 -11.28
CA ALA A 149 -0.66 -10.60 -12.34
C ALA A 149 0.05 -11.07 -13.62
N GLY A 150 1.39 -11.11 -13.65
CA GLY A 150 2.17 -11.47 -14.84
C GLY A 150 2.10 -10.43 -15.98
N LYS A 151 1.63 -9.21 -15.68
CA LYS A 151 1.38 -8.12 -16.65
C LYS A 151 2.51 -7.08 -16.67
N TRP A 152 3.77 -7.51 -16.55
CA TRP A 152 4.93 -6.62 -16.52
C TRP A 152 5.05 -5.68 -17.74
N ARG A 153 4.59 -6.12 -18.94
CA ARG A 153 4.53 -5.22 -20.12
C ARG A 153 3.53 -4.09 -19.93
N LYS A 154 2.36 -4.40 -19.35
CA LYS A 154 1.34 -3.38 -19.04
C LYS A 154 1.83 -2.43 -17.95
N LEU A 155 2.60 -2.91 -16.98
CA LEU A 155 3.27 -2.05 -16.01
C LEU A 155 4.17 -1.01 -16.70
N LEU A 156 4.96 -1.42 -17.69
CA LEU A 156 5.79 -0.48 -18.45
C LEU A 156 4.97 0.48 -19.32
N GLU A 157 3.85 0.02 -19.89
CA GLU A 157 2.93 0.85 -20.68
C GLU A 157 2.21 1.90 -19.83
N THR A 158 2.02 1.65 -18.53
CA THR A 158 1.34 2.55 -17.58
C THR A 158 2.28 3.07 -16.49
N ARG A 159 3.59 3.11 -16.74
CA ARG A 159 4.62 3.45 -15.74
C ARG A 159 4.48 4.87 -15.17
N GLU A 160 3.82 5.78 -15.90
CA GLU A 160 3.53 7.15 -15.49
C GLU A 160 2.59 7.24 -14.28
N PHE A 161 1.94 6.15 -13.92
CA PHE A 161 1.09 6.03 -12.74
C PHE A 161 1.84 5.58 -11.48
N THR A 162 3.13 5.30 -11.60
CA THR A 162 3.99 4.84 -10.51
C THR A 162 5.37 5.49 -10.61
N GLU A 163 6.30 5.05 -9.79
CA GLU A 163 7.67 5.55 -9.74
C GLU A 163 8.65 4.44 -10.13
N PRO A 164 9.82 4.78 -10.70
CA PRO A 164 10.86 3.80 -11.01
C PRO A 164 11.21 2.90 -9.82
N ASP A 165 11.36 3.47 -8.63
CA ASP A 165 11.68 2.74 -7.39
C ASP A 165 10.59 1.73 -7.02
N CYS A 166 9.30 2.09 -7.20
CA CYS A 166 8.19 1.17 -6.99
C CYS A 166 8.24 -0.01 -7.97
N ILE A 167 8.60 0.24 -9.24
CA ILE A 167 8.75 -0.81 -10.26
C ILE A 167 9.92 -1.74 -9.91
N MET A 168 11.07 -1.20 -9.50
CA MET A 168 12.23 -2.00 -9.11
C MET A 168 11.95 -2.84 -7.86
N HIS A 169 11.33 -2.27 -6.83
CA HIS A 169 10.86 -3.06 -5.69
C HIS A 169 9.83 -4.13 -6.09
N ALA A 170 8.99 -3.87 -7.09
CA ALA A 170 8.02 -4.85 -7.57
C ALA A 170 8.71 -6.00 -8.31
N VAL A 171 9.81 -5.72 -9.02
CA VAL A 171 10.70 -6.75 -9.59
C VAL A 171 11.30 -7.60 -8.46
N ALA A 172 11.90 -6.98 -7.44
CA ALA A 172 12.46 -7.70 -6.30
C ALA A 172 11.40 -8.58 -5.59
N PHE A 173 10.21 -8.02 -5.34
CA PHE A 173 9.07 -8.75 -4.78
C PHE A 173 8.66 -9.92 -5.65
N GLY A 174 8.54 -9.70 -6.97
CA GLY A 174 8.16 -10.74 -7.92
C GLY A 174 9.19 -11.85 -8.05
N CYS A 175 10.48 -11.56 -7.85
CA CYS A 175 11.53 -12.57 -7.80
C CYS A 175 11.50 -13.36 -6.49
N ARG A 176 11.04 -12.76 -5.40
CA ARG A 176 11.09 -13.34 -4.04
C ARG A 176 9.90 -14.24 -3.72
N TYR A 177 8.73 -13.89 -4.22
CA TYR A 177 7.47 -14.54 -3.87
C TYR A 177 6.84 -15.19 -5.08
N SER A 178 6.22 -16.35 -4.86
CA SER A 178 5.47 -17.11 -5.86
C SER A 178 4.00 -17.20 -5.47
N HIS A 179 3.14 -17.47 -6.45
CA HIS A 179 1.77 -17.87 -6.15
C HIS A 179 1.77 -19.21 -5.39
N HIS A 180 0.99 -19.33 -4.32
CA HIS A 180 0.95 -20.54 -3.48
C HIS A 180 0.52 -21.81 -4.24
N GLU A 181 -0.22 -21.66 -5.34
CA GLU A 181 -0.62 -22.77 -6.22
C GLU A 181 0.43 -23.11 -7.29
N ASP A 182 1.44 -22.25 -7.51
CA ASP A 182 2.52 -22.53 -8.45
C ASP A 182 3.47 -23.58 -7.85
N LYS A 183 3.28 -24.84 -8.26
CA LYS A 183 4.15 -25.96 -7.86
C LYS A 183 5.60 -25.79 -8.29
N LYS A 184 5.88 -24.95 -9.29
CA LYS A 184 7.24 -24.64 -9.71
C LYS A 184 7.92 -23.68 -8.74
N ALA A 185 7.15 -22.89 -8.00
CA ALA A 185 7.65 -21.93 -7.01
C ALA A 185 8.74 -21.04 -7.61
N SER A 186 8.46 -20.38 -8.74
CA SER A 186 9.49 -19.71 -9.56
C SER A 186 9.42 -18.18 -9.60
N GLY A 187 8.70 -17.58 -8.65
CA GLY A 187 8.43 -16.14 -8.60
C GLY A 187 7.19 -15.73 -9.40
N TYR A 188 6.66 -14.54 -9.12
CA TYR A 188 5.63 -13.89 -9.95
C TYR A 188 6.18 -13.36 -11.29
N ILE A 189 7.51 -13.19 -11.39
CA ILE A 189 8.18 -12.75 -12.62
C ILE A 189 9.40 -13.64 -12.88
N SER A 190 9.54 -14.06 -14.14
CA SER A 190 10.75 -14.77 -14.55
C SER A 190 11.96 -13.84 -14.57
N ILE A 191 13.14 -14.36 -14.27
CA ILE A 191 14.40 -13.61 -14.32
C ILE A 191 14.61 -12.90 -15.67
N ALA A 192 14.31 -13.56 -16.78
CA ALA A 192 14.41 -12.96 -18.11
C ALA A 192 13.47 -11.77 -18.30
N ASN A 193 12.28 -11.78 -17.69
CA ASN A 193 11.36 -10.64 -17.74
C ASN A 193 11.75 -9.55 -16.73
N ALA A 194 12.23 -9.93 -15.54
CA ALA A 194 12.78 -9.00 -14.55
C ALA A 194 13.91 -8.14 -15.17
N ARG A 195 14.85 -8.77 -15.87
CA ARG A 195 15.92 -8.07 -16.61
C ARG A 195 15.37 -7.08 -17.63
N LYS A 196 14.35 -7.47 -18.41
CA LYS A 196 13.72 -6.58 -19.39
C LYS A 196 13.04 -5.37 -18.74
N VAL A 197 12.47 -5.55 -17.55
CA VAL A 197 11.90 -4.43 -16.79
C VAL A 197 13.01 -3.50 -16.32
N MET A 198 14.09 -4.02 -15.74
CA MET A 198 15.24 -3.21 -15.29
C MET A 198 15.86 -2.43 -16.46
N ASP A 199 16.08 -3.09 -17.61
CA ASP A 199 16.58 -2.48 -18.84
C ASP A 199 15.66 -1.37 -19.36
N ALA A 200 14.33 -1.58 -19.34
CA ALA A 200 13.36 -0.57 -19.75
C ALA A 200 13.33 0.68 -18.84
N LEU A 201 13.85 0.57 -17.61
CA LEU A 201 14.06 1.68 -16.69
C LEU A 201 15.44 2.35 -16.86
N GLY A 202 16.30 1.83 -17.76
CA GLY A 202 17.67 2.31 -17.94
C GLY A 202 18.61 1.92 -16.79
N SER A 203 18.22 0.94 -15.98
CA SER A 203 19.04 0.43 -14.89
C SER A 203 20.08 -0.55 -15.41
N ASN A 204 21.34 -0.35 -15.05
CA ASN A 204 22.45 -1.17 -15.50
C ASN A 204 22.77 -2.27 -14.49
N GLU A 205 23.07 -3.46 -15.00
CA GLU A 205 23.54 -4.55 -14.15
C GLU A 205 24.87 -4.15 -13.47
N PRO A 206 25.00 -4.36 -12.14
CA PRO A 206 26.27 -4.17 -11.43
C PRO A 206 27.38 -5.08 -11.98
N GLY A 207 28.56 -4.53 -12.26
CA GLY A 207 29.70 -5.30 -12.75
C GLY A 207 30.25 -6.33 -11.75
N GLU A 208 30.22 -6.00 -10.46
CA GLU A 208 30.67 -6.88 -9.37
C GLU A 208 29.48 -7.64 -8.76
N ARG A 209 29.07 -8.73 -9.41
CA ARG A 209 27.91 -9.55 -9.02
C ARG A 209 28.00 -10.08 -7.58
N SER A 210 29.15 -10.63 -7.18
CA SER A 210 29.36 -11.13 -5.80
C SER A 210 29.30 -10.03 -4.75
N ALA A 211 29.84 -8.85 -5.05
CA ALA A 211 29.76 -7.70 -4.13
C ALA A 211 28.31 -7.23 -3.95
N THR A 212 27.52 -7.26 -5.02
CA THR A 212 26.08 -6.95 -4.98
C THR A 212 25.33 -7.86 -4.01
N ILE A 213 25.59 -9.17 -4.04
CA ILE A 213 24.97 -10.14 -3.11
C ILE A 213 25.46 -9.94 -1.68
N ARG A 214 26.74 -9.62 -1.48
CA ARG A 214 27.30 -9.38 -0.13
C ARG A 214 26.86 -8.06 0.52
N ALA A 215 26.19 -7.18 -0.22
CA ALA A 215 25.52 -6.02 0.35
C ALA A 215 24.22 -6.39 1.10
N PHE A 216 23.69 -7.59 0.88
CA PHE A 216 22.59 -8.15 1.67
C PHE A 216 23.10 -8.51 3.06
N SER A 217 22.19 -8.61 4.03
CA SER A 217 22.57 -9.08 5.36
C SER A 217 23.07 -10.53 5.28
N ALA A 218 24.06 -10.84 6.13
CA ALA A 218 24.66 -12.16 6.18
C ALA A 218 23.60 -13.27 6.39
N PRO A 219 23.77 -14.46 5.76
CA PRO A 219 22.83 -15.55 5.93
C PRO A 219 22.68 -15.93 7.40
N SER A 220 21.45 -15.88 7.90
CA SER A 220 21.12 -16.20 9.30
C SER A 220 20.02 -17.26 9.35
N LEU A 221 20.23 -18.31 10.15
CA LEU A 221 19.23 -19.36 10.33
C LEU A 221 18.06 -18.82 11.17
N CYS A 222 16.84 -18.96 10.64
CA CYS A 222 15.62 -18.78 11.38
C CYS A 222 14.97 -20.15 11.61
N ARG A 223 14.81 -20.53 12.88
CA ARG A 223 14.09 -21.76 13.26
C ARG A 223 12.65 -21.40 13.60
N GLN A 224 11.70 -21.96 12.87
CA GLN A 224 10.30 -21.90 13.27
C GLN A 224 10.03 -22.91 14.41
N GLU A 225 8.98 -22.71 15.19
CA GLU A 225 8.63 -23.56 16.35
C GLU A 225 8.52 -25.06 16.01
N LYS A 226 8.21 -25.40 14.75
CA LYS A 226 8.12 -26.78 14.25
C LYS A 226 9.46 -27.39 13.80
N GLY A 227 10.58 -26.71 14.03
CA GLY A 227 11.93 -27.21 13.73
C GLY A 227 12.36 -27.09 12.26
N ALA A 228 11.53 -26.51 11.38
CA ALA A 228 11.92 -26.25 10.00
C ALA A 228 12.98 -25.13 9.95
N GLU A 229 14.10 -25.42 9.31
CA GLU A 229 15.14 -24.45 9.02
C GLU A 229 14.73 -23.55 7.85
N HIS A 230 14.76 -22.24 8.07
CA HIS A 230 14.51 -21.24 7.04
C HIS A 230 15.67 -20.25 6.99
N TRP A 231 16.14 -19.92 5.79
CA TRP A 231 17.27 -19.02 5.57
C TRP A 231 16.82 -17.76 4.83
N PRO A 232 16.13 -16.82 5.53
CA PRO A 232 15.54 -15.66 4.88
C PRO A 232 16.61 -14.75 4.27
N ILE A 233 16.26 -14.13 3.15
CA ILE A 233 17.06 -13.09 2.51
C ILE A 233 16.66 -11.75 3.11
N ASN A 234 17.56 -11.13 3.86
CA ASN A 234 17.34 -9.81 4.46
C ASN A 234 18.13 -8.76 3.70
N THR A 235 17.44 -7.77 3.15
CA THR A 235 18.02 -6.77 2.24
C THR A 235 18.54 -5.53 2.97
N GLY A 236 18.30 -5.38 4.27
CA GLY A 236 18.79 -4.22 5.03
C GLY A 236 18.23 -2.90 4.48
N ARG A 237 19.12 -1.93 4.23
CA ARG A 237 18.79 -0.62 3.64
C ARG A 237 19.39 -0.46 2.24
N LEU A 238 19.08 -1.41 1.35
CA LEU A 238 19.42 -1.31 -0.06
C LEU A 238 18.48 -0.36 -0.81
N SER A 239 18.97 0.26 -1.88
CA SER A 239 18.10 0.94 -2.84
C SER A 239 17.23 -0.08 -3.58
N ALA A 240 16.11 0.37 -4.14
CA ALA A 240 15.23 -0.46 -4.96
C ALA A 240 15.98 -1.15 -6.11
N GLU A 241 16.87 -0.40 -6.75
CA GLU A 241 17.74 -0.88 -7.83
C GLU A 241 18.70 -1.99 -7.37
N ALA A 242 19.42 -1.76 -6.28
CA ALA A 242 20.38 -2.72 -5.74
C ALA A 242 19.68 -4.00 -5.24
N GLU A 243 18.51 -3.85 -4.61
CA GLU A 243 17.68 -4.98 -4.19
C GLU A 243 17.22 -5.81 -5.41
N ALA A 244 16.65 -5.15 -6.43
CA ALA A 244 16.16 -5.83 -7.63
C ALA A 244 17.27 -6.60 -8.36
N TRP A 245 18.42 -5.95 -8.61
CA TRP A 245 19.57 -6.62 -9.21
C TRP A 245 20.12 -7.74 -8.35
N GLY A 246 20.22 -7.54 -7.04
CA GLY A 246 20.65 -8.58 -6.12
C GLY A 246 19.76 -9.82 -6.16
N MET A 247 18.44 -9.66 -6.24
CA MET A 247 17.51 -10.79 -6.41
C MET A 247 17.71 -11.50 -7.76
N ILE A 248 17.84 -10.74 -8.85
CA ILE A 248 18.07 -11.29 -10.21
C ILE A 248 19.36 -12.10 -10.24
N ILE A 249 20.47 -11.49 -9.86
CA ILE A 249 21.81 -12.08 -9.87
C ILE A 249 21.88 -13.27 -8.92
N GLY A 250 21.32 -13.13 -7.72
CA GLY A 250 21.38 -14.15 -6.69
C GLY A 250 20.63 -15.42 -7.09
N ILE A 251 19.53 -15.30 -7.84
CA ILE A 251 18.82 -16.46 -8.40
C ILE A 251 19.60 -17.08 -9.56
N GLU A 252 20.10 -16.27 -10.50
CA GLU A 252 20.85 -16.76 -11.67
C GLU A 252 22.12 -17.52 -11.30
N ASP A 253 22.89 -16.98 -10.37
CA ASP A 253 24.18 -17.54 -9.97
C ASP A 253 24.03 -18.63 -8.89
N GLY A 254 22.79 -18.92 -8.47
CA GLY A 254 22.47 -19.98 -7.52
C GLY A 254 22.76 -19.64 -6.06
N TRP A 255 22.94 -18.36 -5.71
CA TRP A 255 23.01 -17.92 -4.30
C TRP A 255 21.68 -18.10 -3.58
N PHE A 256 20.58 -17.93 -4.31
CA PHE A 256 19.22 -18.05 -3.79
C PHE A 256 18.47 -19.18 -4.48
N ARG A 257 17.54 -19.80 -3.75
CA ARG A 257 16.61 -20.79 -4.30
C ARG A 257 15.25 -20.66 -3.65
N HIS A 258 14.21 -20.96 -4.40
CA HIS A 258 12.86 -21.09 -3.85
C HIS A 258 12.72 -22.42 -3.13
N ASP A 259 11.99 -22.42 -2.02
CA ASP A 259 11.52 -23.64 -1.39
C ASP A 259 10.21 -24.14 -1.99
N ARG A 260 9.73 -25.28 -1.47
CA ARG A 260 8.46 -25.90 -1.89
C ARG A 260 7.24 -25.03 -1.62
N ALA A 261 7.34 -24.04 -0.73
CA ALA A 261 6.25 -23.14 -0.38
C ALA A 261 6.29 -21.84 -1.21
N GLY A 262 7.23 -21.70 -2.16
CA GLY A 262 7.29 -20.52 -3.02
C GLY A 262 8.08 -19.35 -2.45
N PHE A 263 8.81 -19.54 -1.35
CA PHE A 263 9.63 -18.48 -0.75
C PHE A 263 11.09 -18.60 -1.16
N LEU A 264 11.65 -17.48 -1.64
CA LEU A 264 13.06 -17.38 -1.93
C LEU A 264 13.90 -17.29 -0.64
N GLN A 265 14.95 -18.11 -0.56
CA GLN A 265 15.87 -18.19 0.57
C GLN A 265 17.31 -18.43 0.11
N TRP A 266 18.28 -18.22 1.01
CA TRP A 266 19.68 -18.56 0.75
C TRP A 266 19.83 -20.05 0.43
N SER A 267 20.41 -20.36 -0.71
CA SER A 267 20.78 -21.72 -1.05
C SER A 267 21.97 -22.16 -0.19
N GLU A 268 22.18 -23.46 -0.06
CA GLU A 268 23.35 -24.01 0.63
C GLU A 268 24.66 -23.52 0.00
N LEU A 269 24.74 -23.62 -1.32
CA LEU A 269 25.81 -23.08 -2.15
C LEU A 269 26.06 -21.59 -1.87
N GLY A 270 25.00 -20.78 -1.78
CA GLY A 270 25.08 -19.36 -1.52
C GLY A 270 25.63 -19.05 -0.13
N ARG A 271 25.24 -19.84 0.89
CA ARG A 271 25.77 -19.68 2.25
C ARG A 271 27.26 -19.99 2.32
N GLU A 272 27.69 -21.07 1.69
CA GLU A 272 29.11 -21.46 1.62
C GLU A 272 29.94 -20.39 0.92
N ARG A 273 29.46 -19.89 -0.23
CA ARG A 273 30.12 -18.80 -0.96
C ARG A 273 30.19 -17.52 -0.13
N TYR A 274 29.13 -17.18 0.60
CA TYR A 274 29.13 -15.99 1.46
C TYR A 274 30.18 -16.12 2.57
N ALA A 275 30.25 -17.28 3.22
CA ALA A 275 31.23 -17.55 4.27
C ALA A 275 32.68 -17.55 3.75
N ALA A 276 32.89 -18.00 2.50
CA ALA A 276 34.20 -18.01 1.85
C ALA A 276 34.73 -16.60 1.50
N GLY A 277 33.89 -15.56 1.49
CA GLY A 277 34.30 -14.19 1.20
C GLY A 277 34.90 -14.02 -0.19
N ASP A 278 36.07 -13.40 -0.28
CA ASP A 278 36.85 -13.20 -1.52
C ASP A 278 37.93 -14.27 -1.75
N SER A 279 37.88 -15.40 -1.01
CA SER A 279 38.89 -16.45 -1.17
C SER A 279 38.81 -17.09 -2.57
N ALA A 280 39.95 -17.12 -3.28
CA ALA A 280 40.08 -17.67 -4.64
C ALA A 280 39.86 -19.20 -4.73
N SER A 281 39.54 -19.86 -3.61
CA SER A 281 39.48 -21.32 -3.46
C SER A 281 38.07 -21.90 -3.55
N TYR A 282 37.05 -21.12 -3.91
CA TYR A 282 35.73 -21.68 -4.17
C TYR A 282 35.71 -22.43 -5.50
N VAL A 283 36.12 -23.70 -5.47
CA VAL A 283 35.92 -24.65 -6.57
C VAL A 283 34.52 -25.23 -6.42
N GLN A 284 33.64 -24.95 -7.38
CA GLN A 284 32.36 -25.63 -7.50
C GLN A 284 32.64 -27.14 -7.55
N ALA A 285 32.27 -27.89 -6.51
CA ALA A 285 32.31 -29.35 -6.55
C ALA A 285 31.24 -29.84 -7.53
N SER A 286 31.51 -29.72 -8.83
CA SER A 286 30.70 -30.35 -9.88
C SER A 286 30.84 -31.86 -9.70
N GLY A 287 29.75 -32.53 -9.36
CA GLY A 287 29.66 -33.98 -9.26
C GLY A 287 29.82 -34.68 -10.62
N GLN A 288 31.02 -34.63 -11.20
CA GLN A 288 31.46 -35.60 -12.20
C GLN A 288 32.36 -36.62 -11.51
N ALA A 289 31.73 -37.62 -10.90
CA ALA A 289 32.38 -38.92 -10.78
C ALA A 289 32.50 -39.48 -12.20
N ALA A 290 33.66 -39.27 -12.82
CA ALA A 290 34.06 -39.97 -14.03
C ALA A 290 34.09 -41.47 -13.72
N PHE A 291 33.19 -42.23 -14.34
CA PHE A 291 33.38 -43.67 -14.47
C PHE A 291 34.62 -43.90 -15.35
N ALA A 292 35.69 -44.39 -14.74
CA ALA A 292 36.80 -44.99 -15.45
C ALA A 292 36.52 -46.50 -15.57
N PHE A 293 36.53 -46.96 -16.84
CA PHE A 293 36.51 -48.31 -17.42
C PHE A 293 36.37 -49.53 -16.50
#